data_AF-A0A2N5FG70-F1
#
_entry.id   AF-A0A2N5FG70-F1
#
_cell.length_a   1.000
_cell.length_b   1.000
_cell.length_c   1.000
_cell.angle_alpha   90.00
_cell.angle_beta   90.00
_cell.angle_gamma   90.00
#
_symmetry.space_group_name_H-M   'P 1'
#
loop_
_entity.id
_entity.type
_entity.pdbx_description
1 polymer ?
#
loop_
_entity_poly.entity_id
_entity_poly.type
_entity_poly.pdbx_seq_one_letter_code
_entity_poly.pdbx_strand_id
1 'polypeptide(L)'
;MSKDALKKTVKKIGEQSVPIIATALITGATRVSNEMNDAVSESVNDENQSPKVLLGKIASTLRSGAIAAGKDMMTNGLESIKKNQA
;
A
#
# COMPACT_ATOMS: atom_id res chain seq x y z
N MET A 1 12.61 31.84 2.89
CA MET A 1 13.45 30.63 3.03
C MET A 1 14.53 30.63 1.96
N SER A 2 15.78 30.33 2.31
CA SER A 2 16.86 30.13 1.33
C SER A 2 16.65 28.84 0.53
N LYS A 3 17.09 28.79 -0.74
CA LYS A 3 17.06 27.58 -1.58
C LYS A 3 17.75 26.39 -0.91
N ASP A 4 18.82 26.63 -0.16
CA ASP A 4 19.54 25.57 0.58
C ASP A 4 18.73 25.00 1.74
N ALA A 5 17.98 25.85 2.43
CA ALA A 5 17.06 25.42 3.49
C ALA A 5 15.93 24.56 2.90
N LEU A 6 15.37 24.97 1.75
CA LEU A 6 14.34 24.20 1.06
C LEU A 6 14.86 22.82 0.62
N LYS A 7 16.06 22.78 0.03
CA LYS A 7 16.71 21.53 -0.43
C LYS A 7 16.96 20.57 0.73
N LYS A 8 17.42 21.08 1.88
CA LYS A 8 17.65 20.28 3.10
C LYS A 8 16.34 19.73 3.66
N THR A 9 15.28 20.53 3.68
CA THR A 9 13.95 20.09 4.12
C THR A 9 13.38 19.00 3.22
N VAL A 10 13.44 19.17 1.90
CA VAL A 10 12.96 18.15 0.95
C VAL A 10 13.74 16.84 1.09
N LYS A 11 15.07 16.89 1.26
CA LYS A 11 15.90 15.69 1.49
C LYS A 11 15.50 14.96 2.77
N LYS A 12 15.30 15.70 3.87
CA LYS A 12 14.90 15.14 5.16
C LYS A 12 13.51 14.50 5.10
N ILE A 13 12.55 15.14 4.40
CA ILE A 13 11.23 14.56 4.15
C ILE A 13 11.35 13.27 3.34
N GLY A 14 12.17 13.26 2.29
CA GLY A 14 12.46 12.07 1.49
C GLY A 14 12.97 10.92 2.37
N GLU A 15 14.03 11.14 3.14
CA GLU A 15 14.63 10.14 4.03
C GLU A 15 13.64 9.60 5.08
N GLN A 16 12.80 10.47 5.67
CA GLN A 16 11.78 10.05 6.64
C GLN A 16 10.58 9.33 5.99
N SER A 17 10.27 9.62 4.73
CA SER A 17 9.16 9.01 3.98
C SER A 17 9.44 7.58 3.51
N VAL A 18 10.71 7.22 3.28
CA VAL A 18 11.12 5.89 2.80
C VAL A 18 10.54 4.75 3.66
N PRO A 19 10.71 4.71 5.00
CA PRO A 19 10.15 3.64 5.81
C PRO A 19 8.62 3.62 5.79
N ILE A 20 7.96 4.78 5.73
CA ILE A 20 6.50 4.89 5.65
C ILE A 20 5.98 4.27 4.34
N ILE A 21 6.63 4.59 3.22
CA ILE A 21 6.29 4.07 1.90
C ILE A 21 6.59 2.56 1.84
N ALA A 22 7.71 2.11 2.38
CA ALA A 22 8.10 0.70 2.39
C ALA A 22 7.07 -0.16 3.16
N THR A 23 6.67 0.27 4.36
CA THR A 23 5.64 -0.43 5.15
C THR A 23 4.31 -0.50 4.41
N ALA A 24 3.87 0.62 3.83
CA ALA A 24 2.64 0.68 3.04
C ALA A 24 2.66 -0.28 1.85
N LEU A 25 3.78 -0.36 1.13
CA LEU A 25 3.95 -1.30 0.01
C LEU A 25 3.91 -2.75 0.47
N ILE A 26 4.56 -3.08 1.59
CA ILE A 26 4.51 -4.43 2.18
C ILE A 26 3.07 -4.78 2.56
N THR A 27 2.37 -3.90 3.28
CA THR A 27 0.97 -4.09 3.68
C THR A 27 0.07 -4.33 2.47
N GLY A 28 0.21 -3.50 1.44
CA GLY A 28 -0.54 -3.65 0.19
C GLY A 28 -0.24 -4.98 -0.51
N ALA A 29 1.04 -5.33 -0.67
CA ALA A 29 1.47 -6.55 -1.35
C ALA A 29 1.05 -7.82 -0.60
N THR A 30 1.20 -7.87 0.72
CA THR A 30 0.75 -8.99 1.55
C THR A 30 -0.76 -9.18 1.44
N ARG A 31 -1.53 -8.08 1.45
CA ARG A 31 -2.98 -8.16 1.30
C ARG A 31 -3.39 -8.67 -0.08
N VAL A 32 -2.75 -8.17 -1.14
CA VAL A 32 -2.95 -8.69 -2.51
C VAL A 32 -2.65 -10.17 -2.57
N SER A 33 -1.52 -10.60 -2.00
CA SER A 33 -1.13 -12.01 -1.99
C SER A 33 -2.15 -12.90 -1.28
N ASN A 34 -2.65 -12.48 -0.12
CA ASN A 34 -3.63 -13.26 0.64
C ASN A 34 -4.98 -13.33 -0.09
N GLU A 35 -5.51 -12.20 -0.52
CA GLU A 35 -6.79 -12.15 -1.24
C GLU A 35 -6.73 -12.89 -2.59
N MET A 36 -5.58 -12.87 -3.29
CA MET A 36 -5.38 -13.68 -4.50
C MET A 36 -5.32 -15.18 -4.19
N ASN A 37 -4.62 -15.59 -3.14
CA ASN A 37 -4.56 -16.99 -2.74
C ASN A 37 -5.96 -17.51 -2.35
N ASP A 38 -6.74 -16.70 -1.64
CA ASP A 38 -8.13 -17.04 -1.29
C ASP A 38 -9.00 -17.16 -2.55
N ALA A 39 -8.88 -16.21 -3.48
CA ALA A 39 -9.63 -16.23 -4.74
C ALA A 39 -9.27 -17.45 -5.61
N VAL A 40 -7.99 -17.86 -5.63
CA VAL A 40 -7.54 -19.07 -6.33
C VAL A 40 -8.07 -20.32 -5.62
N SER A 41 -7.99 -20.39 -4.29
CA SER A 41 -8.51 -21.53 -3.52
C SER A 41 -10.02 -21.71 -3.73
N GLU A 42 -10.78 -20.62 -3.74
CA GLU A 42 -12.21 -20.64 -4.07
C GLU A 42 -12.46 -21.09 -5.52
N SER A 43 -11.64 -20.64 -6.47
CA SER A 43 -11.79 -21.00 -7.89
C SER A 43 -11.36 -22.43 -8.23
N VAL A 44 -10.50 -23.05 -7.41
CA VAL A 44 -10.18 -24.49 -7.54
C VAL A 44 -11.36 -25.35 -7.06
N ASN A 45 -12.14 -24.86 -6.10
CA ASN A 45 -13.36 -25.54 -5.65
C ASN A 45 -14.55 -25.30 -6.62
N ASP A 46 -14.58 -24.16 -7.31
CA ASP A 46 -15.51 -23.85 -8.39
C ASP A 46 -14.83 -24.03 -9.76
N GLU A 47 -14.73 -25.27 -10.25
CA GLU A 47 -14.01 -25.66 -11.49
C GLU A 47 -14.44 -24.93 -12.79
N ASN A 48 -15.39 -24.00 -12.74
CA ASN A 48 -15.96 -23.34 -13.91
C ASN A 48 -16.16 -21.81 -13.77
N GLN A 49 -15.30 -21.12 -13.03
CA GLN A 49 -15.32 -19.66 -12.96
C GLN A 49 -14.95 -19.04 -14.33
N SER A 50 -15.86 -18.23 -14.90
CA SER A 50 -15.59 -17.53 -16.17
C SER A 50 -14.35 -16.62 -16.05
N PRO A 51 -13.51 -16.49 -17.09
CA PRO A 51 -12.35 -15.59 -17.11
C PRO A 51 -12.69 -14.15 -16.68
N LYS A 52 -13.91 -13.68 -16.98
CA LYS A 52 -14.38 -12.34 -16.58
C LYS A 52 -14.50 -12.21 -15.05
N VAL A 53 -14.92 -13.27 -14.37
CA VAL A 53 -15.06 -13.30 -12.90
C VAL A 53 -13.67 -13.32 -12.25
N LEU A 54 -12.76 -14.17 -12.75
CA LEU A 54 -11.36 -14.21 -12.29
C LEU A 54 -10.66 -12.85 -12.44
N LEU A 55 -10.77 -12.22 -13.61
CA LEU A 55 -10.21 -10.88 -13.85
C LEU A 55 -10.85 -9.83 -12.94
N GLY A 56 -12.15 -9.93 -12.67
CA GLY A 56 -12.85 -9.07 -11.71
C GLY A 56 -12.32 -9.22 -10.28
N LYS A 57 -12.08 -10.46 -9.82
CA LYS A 57 -11.48 -10.76 -8.51
C LYS A 57 -10.07 -10.16 -8.42
N ILE A 58 -9.22 -10.39 -9.42
CA ILE A 58 -7.87 -9.82 -9.48
C ILE A 58 -7.90 -8.29 -9.40
N ALA A 59 -8.74 -7.63 -10.20
CA ALA A 59 -8.86 -6.17 -10.19
C ALA A 59 -9.34 -5.64 -8.83
N SER A 60 -10.29 -6.33 -8.19
CA SER A 60 -10.77 -6.00 -6.85
C SER A 60 -9.66 -6.12 -5.81
N THR A 61 -8.91 -7.21 -5.84
CA THR A 61 -7.79 -7.45 -4.92
C THR A 61 -6.69 -6.41 -5.06
N LEU A 62 -6.30 -6.08 -6.30
CA LEU A 62 -5.33 -5.01 -6.56
C LEU A 62 -5.81 -3.67 -6.02
N ARG A 63 -7.10 -3.35 -6.21
CA ARG A 63 -7.71 -2.12 -5.67
C ARG A 63 -7.69 -2.11 -4.14
N SER A 64 -8.05 -3.21 -3.49
CA SER A 64 -8.01 -3.36 -2.03
C SER A 64 -6.61 -3.18 -1.48
N GLY A 65 -5.61 -3.81 -2.11
CA GLY A 65 -4.20 -3.65 -1.76
C GLY A 65 -3.70 -2.22 -1.86
N ALA A 66 -4.03 -1.52 -2.96
CA ALA A 66 -3.67 -0.11 -3.15
C ALA A 66 -4.32 0.80 -2.10
N ILE A 67 -5.59 0.57 -1.75
CA ILE A 67 -6.29 1.32 -0.69
C ILE A 67 -5.65 1.05 0.66
N ALA A 68 -5.31 -0.21 0.98
CA ALA A 68 -4.67 -0.58 2.22
C ALA A 68 -3.29 0.09 2.36
N ALA A 69 -2.46 0.02 1.31
CA ALA A 69 -1.17 0.71 1.25
C ALA A 69 -1.34 2.22 1.46
N GLY A 70 -2.29 2.85 0.77
CA GLY A 70 -2.56 4.28 0.91
C GLY A 70 -2.98 4.67 2.33
N LYS A 71 -3.86 3.88 2.97
CA LYS A 71 -4.28 4.11 4.36
C LYS A 71 -3.13 3.96 5.35
N ASP A 72 -2.30 2.96 5.16
CA ASP A 72 -1.14 2.69 6.00
C ASP A 72 -0.10 3.81 5.87
N MET A 73 0.14 4.28 4.64
CA MET A 73 1.00 5.43 4.36
C MET A 73 0.48 6.72 5.04
N MET A 74 -0.83 6.99 4.98
CA MET A 74 -1.43 8.15 5.65
C MET A 74 -1.37 8.05 7.16
N THR A 75 -1.62 6.86 7.72
CA THR A 75 -1.62 6.64 9.17
C THR A 75 -0.22 6.76 9.74
N ASN A 76 0.74 6.02 9.18
CA ASN A 76 2.14 6.06 9.60
C ASN A 76 2.78 7.43 9.31
N GLY A 77 2.44 8.05 8.19
CA GLY A 77 2.86 9.42 7.87
C GLY A 77 2.36 10.45 8.89
N LEU A 78 1.08 10.36 9.27
CA LEU A 78 0.51 11.24 10.29
C LEU A 78 1.15 11.03 11.67
N GLU A 79 1.42 9.77 12.06
CA GLU A 79 2.13 9.46 13.29
C GLU A 79 3.56 10.02 13.31
N SER A 80 4.29 9.90 12.19
CA SER A 80 5.64 10.47 12.08
C SER A 80 5.63 11.99 12.20
N ILE A 81 4.61 12.68 11.69
CA ILE A 81 4.47 14.13 11.87
C ILE A 81 4.21 14.47 13.34
N LYS A 82 3.28 13.76 14.00
CA LYS A 82 2.98 13.98 15.43
C LYS A 82 4.20 13.75 16.32
N LYS A 83 4.98 12.69 16.06
CA LYS A 83 6.20 12.36 16.81
C LYS A 83 7.33 13.38 16.62
N ASN A 84 7.37 14.09 15.49
CA ASN A 84 8.35 15.16 15.24
C ASN A 84 7.88 16.55 15.73
N GLN A 85 6.65 16.68 16.23
CA GLN A 85 6.10 17.92 16.79
C GLN A 85 6.12 17.96 18.34
N ALA A 86 6.45 16.83 18.99
CA ALA A 86 6.68 16.71 20.44
C ALA A 86 8.18 16.83 20.75
#